data_AF-A0A9E5Y8S4-F1
#
_entry.id   AF-A0A9E5Y8S4-F1
#
_cell.length_a   1.000
_cell.length_b   1.000
_cell.length_c   1.000
_cell.angle_alpha   90.00
_cell.angle_beta   90.00
_cell.angle_gamma   90.00
#
_symmetry.space_group_name_H-M   'P 1'
#
loop_
_entity.id
_entity.type
_entity.pdbx_description
1 polymer ?
#
loop_
_entity_poly.entity_id
_entity_poly.type
_entity_poly.pdbx_seq_one_letter_code
_entity_poly.pdbx_strand_id
1 'polypeptide(L)'
;MFIAWTPVKKKYYPYLRRNFLQDGRVKSEAAYLGATLEEAEAALRKARLPEEEKQRLIAELYRKQPKEPPTRQVERKAARQLKRIAEWYGQSERVQEAVNAALVILEGGKGK
;
A
#
# COMPACT_ATOMS: atom_id res chain seq x y z
N MET A 1 -18.62 3.08 3.23
CA MET A 1 -17.53 2.67 2.29
C MET A 1 -16.22 3.34 2.69
N PHE A 2 -15.08 2.94 2.13
CA PHE A 2 -13.78 3.56 2.42
C PHE A 2 -12.86 3.58 1.19
N ILE A 3 -11.84 4.44 1.22
CA ILE A 3 -10.85 4.53 0.14
C ILE A 3 -9.67 3.59 0.44
N ALA A 4 -9.34 2.76 -0.54
CA ALA A 4 -8.21 1.86 -0.49
C ALA A 4 -7.25 2.13 -1.65
N TRP A 5 -6.03 2.58 -1.32
CA TRP A 5 -4.95 2.69 -2.29
C TRP A 5 -4.29 1.32 -2.48
N THR A 6 -4.60 0.67 -3.60
CA THR A 6 -4.14 -0.68 -3.89
C THR A 6 -2.87 -0.62 -4.75
N PRO A 7 -1.78 -1.30 -4.35
CA PRO A 7 -0.59 -1.39 -5.18
C PRO A 7 -0.86 -2.29 -6.38
N VAL A 8 -0.61 -1.78 -7.59
CA VAL A 8 -0.64 -2.55 -8.83
C VAL A 8 0.65 -2.29 -9.59
N LYS A 9 1.46 -3.33 -9.77
CA LYS A 9 2.83 -3.24 -10.32
C LYS A 9 3.66 -2.21 -9.52
N LYS A 10 4.06 -1.10 -10.16
CA LYS A 10 4.92 -0.05 -9.58
C LYS A 10 4.15 1.20 -9.14
N LYS A 11 2.81 1.18 -9.15
CA LYS A 11 1.97 2.35 -8.83
C LYS A 11 0.88 2.00 -7.83
N TYR A 12 0.35 3.03 -7.17
CA TYR A 12 -0.82 2.94 -6.32
C TYR A 12 -2.03 3.49 -7.04
N TYR A 13 -3.17 2.81 -6.88
CA TYR A 13 -4.43 3.19 -7.49
C TYR A 13 -5.54 3.27 -6.44
N PRO A 14 -6.38 4.32 -6.46
CA PRO A 14 -7.49 4.45 -5.52
C PRO A 14 -8.66 3.57 -5.94
N TYR A 15 -9.20 2.84 -4.97
CA TYR A 15 -10.43 2.06 -5.09
C TYR A 15 -11.41 2.48 -4.01
N LEU A 16 -12.69 2.57 -4.36
CA LEU A 16 -13.77 2.62 -3.39
C LEU A 16 -14.09 1.20 -2.97
N ARG A 17 -13.93 0.88 -1.68
CA ARG A 17 -14.20 -0.44 -1.15
C ARG A 17 -15.39 -0.44 -0.19
N ARG A 18 -16.13 -1.55 -0.23
CA ARG A 18 -17.20 -1.86 0.71
C ARG A 18 -17.02 -3.29 1.18
N ASN A 19 -17.03 -3.50 2.49
CA ASN A 19 -17.13 -4.82 3.08
C ASN A 19 -18.58 -5.04 3.53
N PHE A 20 -19.07 -6.26 3.40
CA PHE A 20 -20.41 -6.65 3.83
C PHE A 20 -20.43 -8.13 4.20
N LEU A 21 -21.41 -8.53 5.00
CA LEU A 21 -21.64 -9.93 5.36
C LEU A 21 -22.61 -10.56 4.37
N GLN A 22 -22.23 -11.71 3.83
CA GLN A 22 -23.07 -12.54 2.96
C GLN A 22 -22.83 -14.00 3.35
N ASP A 23 -23.91 -14.73 3.67
CA ASP A 23 -23.87 -16.15 4.07
C ASP A 23 -22.88 -16.45 5.21
N GLY A 24 -22.85 -15.57 6.21
CA GLY A 24 -21.93 -15.68 7.35
C GLY A 24 -20.45 -15.42 7.02
N ARG A 25 -20.14 -14.99 5.80
CA ARG A 25 -18.77 -14.68 5.36
C ARG A 25 -18.64 -13.18 5.03
N VAL A 26 -17.51 -12.60 5.40
CA VAL A 26 -17.18 -11.23 4.99
C VAL A 26 -16.80 -11.26 3.51
N LYS A 27 -17.54 -10.50 2.70
CA LYS A 27 -17.25 -10.23 1.29
C LYS A 27 -16.76 -8.78 1.15
N SER A 28 -16.09 -8.51 0.05
CA SER A 28 -15.60 -7.18 -0.28
C SER A 28 -15.82 -6.89 -1.76
N GLU A 29 -16.36 -5.71 -2.04
CA GLU A 29 -16.46 -5.13 -3.37
C GLU A 29 -15.47 -3.97 -3.49
N ALA A 30 -14.90 -3.80 -4.68
CA ALA A 30 -13.98 -2.74 -4.99
C ALA A 30 -14.30 -2.16 -6.36
N ALA A 31 -14.45 -0.84 -6.43
CA ALA A 31 -14.59 -0.10 -7.68
C ALA A 31 -13.35 0.78 -7.89
N TYR A 32 -12.73 0.65 -9.06
CA TYR A 32 -11.60 1.51 -9.46
C TYR A 32 -12.10 2.94 -9.67
N LEU A 33 -11.38 3.92 -9.11
CA LEU A 33 -11.81 5.32 -9.15
C LEU A 33 -11.08 6.15 -10.22
N GLY A 34 -9.94 5.70 -10.74
CA GLY A 34 -9.14 6.44 -11.70
C GLY A 34 -7.64 6.28 -11.48
N ALA A 35 -6.85 6.72 -12.45
CA ALA A 35 -5.39 6.62 -12.41
C ALA A 35 -4.77 7.75 -11.61
N THR A 36 -5.45 8.90 -11.56
CA THR A 36 -5.00 10.09 -10.83
C THR A 36 -5.94 10.45 -9.68
N LEU A 37 -5.49 11.39 -8.85
CA LEU A 37 -6.24 11.88 -7.71
C LEU A 37 -7.49 12.67 -8.16
N GLU A 38 -7.33 13.45 -9.22
CA GLU A 38 -8.38 14.27 -9.82
C GLU A 38 -9.46 13.41 -10.47
N GLU A 39 -9.07 12.35 -11.19
CA GLU A 39 -10.01 11.39 -11.77
C GLU A 39 -10.82 10.70 -10.67
N ALA A 40 -10.14 10.28 -9.59
CA ALA A 40 -10.78 9.62 -8.46
C ALA A 40 -11.74 10.53 -7.70
N GLU A 41 -11.37 11.80 -7.48
CA GLU A 41 -12.27 12.78 -6.90
C GLU A 41 -13.48 13.05 -7.80
N ALA A 42 -13.28 13.19 -9.11
CA ALA A 42 -14.36 13.39 -10.06
C ALA A 42 -15.33 12.19 -10.07
N ALA A 43 -14.81 10.96 -9.97
CA ALA A 43 -15.62 9.75 -9.84
C ALA A 43 -16.46 9.76 -8.55
N LEU A 44 -15.88 10.17 -7.41
CA LEU A 44 -16.60 10.28 -6.14
C LEU A 44 -17.69 11.35 -6.17
N ARG A 45 -17.43 12.52 -6.78
CA ARG A 45 -18.43 13.60 -6.93
C ARG A 45 -19.63 13.15 -7.77
N LYS A 46 -19.40 12.34 -8.81
CA LYS A 46 -20.43 11.75 -9.68
C LYS A 46 -21.17 10.55 -9.07
N ALA A 47 -20.63 9.94 -8.01
CA ALA A 47 -21.25 8.78 -7.38
C ALA A 47 -22.63 9.14 -6.81
N ARG A 48 -23.57 8.20 -6.86
CA ARG A 48 -24.90 8.34 -6.24
C ARG A 48 -24.80 8.07 -4.74
N LEU A 49 -24.17 8.99 -4.02
CA LEU A 49 -23.96 8.95 -2.57
C LEU A 49 -24.46 10.24 -1.91
N PRO A 50 -24.78 10.21 -0.61
CA PRO A 50 -25.02 11.42 0.16
C PRO A 50 -23.81 12.36 0.10
N GLU A 51 -24.06 13.68 0.09
CA GLU A 51 -23.00 14.69 -0.06
C GLU A 51 -21.97 14.61 1.08
N GLU A 52 -22.41 14.39 2.32
CA GLU A 52 -21.52 14.19 3.47
C GLU A 52 -20.60 12.97 3.29
N GLU A 53 -21.13 11.88 2.73
CA GLU A 53 -20.32 10.69 2.47
C GLU A 53 -19.31 10.93 1.33
N LYS A 54 -19.68 11.69 0.30
CA LYS A 54 -18.74 12.10 -0.75
C LYS A 54 -17.60 12.93 -0.17
N GLN A 55 -17.92 13.95 0.62
CA GLN A 55 -16.91 14.82 1.25
C GLN A 55 -15.98 14.01 2.15
N ARG A 56 -16.51 13.10 2.96
CA ARG A 56 -15.72 12.18 3.79
C ARG A 56 -14.76 11.33 2.95
N LEU A 57 -15.27 10.73 1.86
CA LEU A 57 -14.48 9.86 0.98
C LEU A 57 -13.42 10.64 0.21
N ILE A 58 -13.71 11.85 -0.25
CA ILE A 58 -12.74 12.75 -0.89
C ILE A 58 -11.65 13.11 0.14
N ALA A 59 -12.01 13.56 1.34
CA ALA A 59 -11.02 13.84 2.39
C ALA A 59 -10.14 12.61 2.70
N GLU A 60 -10.74 11.42 2.72
CA GLU A 60 -10.01 10.17 2.91
C GLU A 60 -9.05 9.84 1.74
N LEU A 61 -9.48 10.08 0.50
CA LEU A 61 -8.70 9.89 -0.72
C LEU A 61 -7.37 10.67 -0.65
N TYR A 62 -7.46 11.97 -0.34
CA TYR A 62 -6.29 12.84 -0.18
C TYR A 62 -5.44 12.45 1.03
N ARG A 63 -6.06 12.23 2.20
CA ARG A 63 -5.34 11.91 3.44
C ARG A 63 -4.55 10.61 3.35
N LYS A 64 -5.09 9.60 2.67
CA LYS A 64 -4.48 8.27 2.55
C LYS A 64 -3.60 8.09 1.31
N GLN A 65 -3.39 9.14 0.52
CA GLN A 65 -2.56 9.05 -0.68
C GLN A 65 -1.15 8.54 -0.34
N PRO A 66 -0.69 7.44 -0.96
CA PRO A 66 0.64 6.93 -0.75
C PRO A 66 1.70 7.92 -1.22
N LYS A 67 2.66 8.23 -0.36
CA LYS A 67 3.76 9.16 -0.65
C LYS A 67 4.92 8.51 -1.39
N GLU A 68 4.98 7.19 -1.42
CA GLU A 68 6.08 6.41 -1.99
C GLU A 68 5.54 5.28 -2.88
N PRO A 69 6.28 4.84 -3.91
CA PRO A 69 5.86 3.75 -4.77
C PRO A 69 5.83 2.40 -4.00
N PRO A 70 4.99 1.44 -4.44
CA PRO A 70 4.86 0.14 -3.77
C PRO A 70 6.18 -0.60 -3.58
N THR A 71 7.08 -0.53 -4.57
CA THR A 71 8.38 -1.22 -4.54
C THR A 71 9.23 -0.76 -3.37
N ARG A 72 9.36 0.54 -3.14
CA ARG A 72 10.13 1.09 -2.01
C ARG A 72 9.55 0.70 -0.66
N GLN A 73 8.22 0.60 -0.56
CA GLN A 73 7.59 0.16 0.68
C GLN A 73 7.88 -1.32 0.97
N VAL A 74 7.88 -2.16 -0.07
CA VAL A 74 8.26 -3.58 0.03
C VAL A 74 9.73 -3.72 0.39
N GLU A 75 10.64 -2.99 -0.27
CA GLU A 75 12.07 -2.94 0.04
C GLU A 75 12.31 -2.55 1.51
N ARG A 76 11.67 -1.48 2.00
CA ARG A 76 11.75 -1.08 3.42
C ARG A 76 11.19 -2.12 4.38
N LYS A 77 10.18 -2.89 3.98
CA LYS A 77 9.64 -3.99 4.81
C LYS A 77 10.61 -5.17 4.83
N ALA A 78 11.19 -5.53 3.69
CA ALA A 78 12.20 -6.56 3.56
C ALA A 78 13.44 -6.21 4.39
N ALA A 79 13.96 -4.98 4.28
CA ALA A 79 15.09 -4.51 5.07
C ALA A 79 14.83 -4.60 6.58
N ARG A 80 13.62 -4.22 7.05
CA ARG A 80 13.23 -4.38 8.46
C ARG A 80 13.17 -5.84 8.90
N GLN A 81 12.70 -6.75 8.04
CA GLN A 81 12.68 -8.18 8.34
C GLN A 81 14.09 -8.78 8.39
N LEU A 82 14.97 -8.39 7.48
CA LEU A 82 16.37 -8.81 7.47
C LEU A 82 17.09 -8.34 8.75
N LYS A 83 16.87 -7.11 9.19
CA LYS A 83 17.42 -6.61 10.46
C LYS A 83 16.94 -7.44 11.66
N ARG A 84 15.66 -7.83 11.71
CA ARG A 84 15.15 -8.74 12.76
C ARG A 84 15.78 -10.12 12.72
N ILE A 85 16.04 -10.65 11.52
CA ILE A 85 16.74 -11.94 11.38
C ILE A 85 18.17 -11.80 11.93
N ALA A 86 18.88 -10.73 11.60
CA ALA A 86 20.22 -10.48 12.17
C ALA A 86 20.18 -10.36 13.70
N GLU A 87 19.16 -9.73 14.28
CA GLU A 87 18.97 -9.68 15.74
C GLU A 87 18.75 -11.07 16.34
N TRP A 88 17.89 -11.89 15.75
CA TRP A 88 17.59 -13.24 16.26
C TRP A 88 18.76 -14.22 16.14
N TYR A 89 19.54 -14.07 15.07
CA TYR A 89 20.68 -14.95 14.78
C TYR A 89 22.02 -14.24 15.01
N GLY A 90 22.05 -13.26 15.92
CA GLY A 90 23.18 -12.36 16.13
C GLY A 90 24.51 -13.01 16.50
N GLN A 91 24.54 -14.30 16.86
CA GLN A 91 25.77 -15.05 17.11
C GLN A 91 26.30 -15.83 15.89
N SER A 92 25.54 -15.89 14.79
CA SER A 92 25.94 -16.59 13.58
C SER A 92 26.54 -15.62 12.57
N GLU A 93 27.86 -15.64 12.44
CA GLU A 93 28.63 -14.84 11.46
C GLU A 93 28.12 -15.05 10.04
N ARG A 94 27.85 -16.30 9.64
CA ARG A 94 27.28 -16.64 8.32
C ARG A 94 25.92 -16.00 8.07
N VAL A 95 25.06 -15.90 9.10
CA VAL A 95 23.75 -15.25 8.97
C VAL A 95 23.92 -13.74 8.89
N GLN A 96 24.84 -13.15 9.67
CA GLN A 96 25.15 -11.73 9.58
C GLN A 96 25.69 -11.34 8.21
N GLU A 97 26.62 -12.10 7.65
CA GLU A 97 27.16 -11.88 6.30
C GLU A 97 26.06 -11.96 5.23
N ALA A 98 25.21 -12.98 5.28
CA ALA A 98 24.11 -13.15 4.34
C ALA A 98 23.08 -12.01 4.43
N VAL A 99 22.75 -11.57 5.65
CA VAL A 99 21.85 -10.42 5.87
C VAL A 99 22.47 -9.12 5.36
N ASN A 100 23.75 -8.88 5.65
CA ASN A 100 24.45 -7.68 5.19
C ASN A 100 24.53 -7.64 3.66
N ALA A 101 24.86 -8.75 2.99
CA ALA A 101 24.84 -8.84 1.53
C ALA A 101 23.45 -8.55 0.95
N ALA A 102 22.39 -9.10 1.55
CA ALA A 102 21.01 -8.85 1.13
C ALA A 102 20.58 -7.39 1.33
N LEU A 103 21.00 -6.75 2.44
CA LEU A 103 20.74 -5.34 2.70
C LEU A 103 21.47 -4.43 1.71
N VAL A 104 22.72 -4.73 1.37
CA VAL A 104 23.48 -3.99 0.34
C VAL A 104 22.80 -4.07 -1.02
N ILE A 105 22.25 -5.22 -1.41
CA ILE A 105 21.52 -5.35 -2.67
C ILE A 105 20.21 -4.55 -2.64
N LEU A 106 19.49 -4.57 -1.51
CA LEU A 106 18.22 -3.85 -1.35
C LEU A 106 18.39 -2.32 -1.24
N GLU A 107 19.45 -1.85 -0.58
CA GLU A 107 19.73 -0.43 -0.35
C GLU A 107 20.62 0.19 -1.46
N GLY A 108 21.46 -0.63 -2.09
CA GLY A 108 22.47 -0.27 -3.10
C GLY A 108 22.05 -0.44 -4.56
N GLY A 109 20.79 -0.80 -4.84
CA GLY A 109 20.21 -0.74 -6.19
C GLY A 109 20.05 0.67 -6.79
N LYS A 110 20.72 1.67 -6.22
CA LYS A 110 20.98 2.99 -6.83
C LYS A 110 22.45 3.04 -7.25
N GLY A 111 22.78 2.37 -8.34
CA GLY A 111 24.17 2.31 -8.78
C GLY A 111 24.34 1.55 -10.08
N LYS A 112 23.72 2.07 -11.15
CA LYS A 112 24.22 2.13 -12.52
C LYS A 112 23.20 2.85 -13.40
#